data_AF-L9KZS7-F1
#
_entry.id   AF-L9KZS7-F1
#
_cell.length_a   1.000
_cell.length_b   1.000
_cell.length_c   1.000
_cell.angle_alpha   90.00
_cell.angle_beta   90.00
_cell.angle_gamma   90.00
#
_symmetry.space_group_name_H-M   'P 1'
#
loop_
_entity.id
_entity.type
_entity.pdbx_description
1 polymer ?
#
loop_
_entity_poly.entity_id
_entity_poly.type
_entity_poly.pdbx_seq_one_letter_code
_entity_poly.pdbx_strand_id
1 'polypeptide(L)'
;MGNPRHIQNRGLCTTSNEDTGIIEAFRKITGITLLNVSKLNILKLASGGHVGHFCIWTESAFWQLDELYSTWWKSASIKSNYNLPMDRMMNTDLGRILKCPESSEHHARSSITES
;
A
#
# COMPACT_ATOMS: atom_id res chain seq x y z
N MET A 1 -20.03 32.57 2.12
CA MET A 1 -18.84 32.56 1.23
C MET A 1 -17.78 31.70 1.88
N GLY A 2 -17.18 30.76 1.15
CA GLY A 2 -16.09 29.93 1.69
C GLY A 2 -16.07 28.54 1.08
N ASN A 3 -15.75 28.43 -0.21
CA ASN A 3 -15.39 27.15 -0.83
C ASN A 3 -14.52 27.42 -2.08
N PRO A 4 -13.65 26.47 -2.49
CA PRO A 4 -12.64 26.73 -3.50
C PRO A 4 -13.26 26.93 -4.87
N ARG A 5 -12.71 27.89 -5.62
CA ARG A 5 -13.15 28.26 -6.97
C ARG A 5 -12.85 27.19 -8.03
N HIS A 6 -12.01 26.22 -7.72
CA HIS A 6 -11.56 25.19 -8.66
C HIS A 6 -11.39 23.86 -7.95
N ILE A 7 -11.92 22.79 -8.56
CA ILE A 7 -11.83 21.41 -8.08
C ILE A 7 -10.92 20.67 -9.05
N GLN A 8 -9.87 20.04 -8.53
CA GLN A 8 -8.97 19.20 -9.32
C GLN A 8 -9.05 17.76 -8.86
N ASN A 9 -9.08 16.86 -9.84
CA ASN A 9 -8.90 15.45 -9.55
C ASN A 9 -7.45 15.21 -9.09
N ARG A 10 -7.30 14.33 -8.10
CA ARG A 10 -5.97 13.88 -7.68
C ARG A 10 -5.46 12.88 -8.71
N GLY A 11 -4.25 13.10 -9.19
CA GLY A 11 -3.61 12.30 -10.22
C GLY A 11 -2.52 11.44 -9.62
N LEU A 12 -1.31 11.60 -10.13
CA LEU A 12 -0.14 10.81 -9.74
C LEU A 12 0.44 11.28 -8.39
N CYS A 13 0.94 10.33 -7.60
CA CYS A 13 1.75 10.55 -6.41
C CYS A 13 3.21 10.28 -6.76
N THR A 14 4.14 11.16 -6.40
CA THR A 14 5.57 10.91 -6.54
C THR A 14 6.21 10.98 -5.17
N THR A 15 6.90 9.92 -4.77
CA THR A 15 7.59 9.86 -3.48
C THR A 15 9.11 9.91 -3.68
N SER A 16 9.75 10.88 -3.02
CA SER A 16 11.21 11.00 -2.93
C SER A 16 11.67 11.00 -1.48
N ASN A 17 12.91 10.57 -1.25
CA ASN A 17 13.58 10.74 0.04
C ASN A 17 14.09 12.18 0.19
N GLU A 18 14.86 12.64 -0.80
CA GLU A 18 15.51 13.95 -0.79
C GLU A 18 15.00 14.84 -1.94
N ASP A 19 15.10 16.15 -1.73
CA ASP A 19 14.66 17.15 -2.70
C ASP A 19 15.80 17.51 -3.66
N THR A 20 16.07 16.62 -4.62
CA THR A 20 17.05 16.82 -5.70
C THR A 20 16.45 17.62 -6.88
N GLY A 21 15.70 18.69 -6.59
CA GLY A 21 15.01 19.49 -7.61
C GLY A 21 13.72 18.88 -8.17
N ILE A 22 13.30 17.71 -7.67
CA ILE A 22 12.03 17.05 -8.03
C ILE A 22 10.84 17.94 -7.69
N ILE A 23 10.89 18.65 -6.56
CA ILE A 23 9.82 19.59 -6.19
C ILE A 23 9.66 20.65 -7.27
N GLU A 24 10.73 21.33 -7.67
CA GLU A 24 10.66 22.39 -8.66
C GLU A 24 10.21 21.88 -10.03
N ALA A 25 10.65 20.68 -10.43
CA ALA A 25 10.27 20.05 -11.70
C ALA A 25 8.76 19.72 -11.77
N PHE A 26 8.18 19.19 -10.70
CA PHE A 26 6.80 18.68 -10.72
C PHE A 26 5.76 19.64 -10.11
N ARG A 27 6.18 20.72 -9.43
CA ARG A 27 5.26 21.63 -8.71
C ARG A 27 4.28 22.39 -9.63
N LYS A 28 4.62 22.60 -10.91
CA LYS A 28 3.75 23.30 -11.87
C LYS A 28 2.78 22.37 -12.60
N ILE A 29 2.87 21.05 -12.40
CA ILE A 29 2.00 20.08 -13.06
C ILE A 29 0.77 19.83 -12.18
N THR A 30 -0.42 20.07 -12.73
CA THR A 30 -1.69 19.88 -12.03
C THR A 30 -1.96 18.40 -11.77
N GLY A 31 -2.48 18.08 -10.59
CA GLY A 31 -2.85 16.70 -10.23
C GLY A 31 -1.68 15.83 -9.76
N ILE A 32 -0.45 16.34 -9.74
CA ILE A 32 0.70 15.62 -9.15
C ILE A 32 0.81 15.96 -7.66
N THR A 33 0.98 14.92 -6.84
CA THR A 33 1.19 15.04 -5.40
C THR A 33 2.58 14.58 -5.04
N LEU A 34 3.40 15.50 -4.53
CA LEU A 34 4.73 15.21 -4.02
C LEU A 34 4.65 14.76 -2.55
N LEU A 35 5.34 13.65 -2.25
CA LEU A 35 5.43 13.03 -0.94
C LEU A 35 6.88 12.79 -0.54
N ASN A 36 7.16 12.94 0.74
CA ASN A 36 8.44 12.55 1.33
C ASN A 36 8.27 11.21 2.05
N VAL A 37 9.19 10.26 1.84
CA VAL A 37 9.17 8.92 2.45
C VAL A 37 9.18 8.96 3.97
N SER A 38 9.97 9.86 4.55
CA SER A 38 10.05 10.00 6.01
C SER A 38 8.74 10.50 6.62
N LYS A 39 7.88 11.15 5.83
CA LYS A 39 6.62 11.78 6.27
C LYS A 39 5.46 11.45 5.32
N LEU A 40 5.20 10.16 5.12
CA LEU A 40 4.08 9.70 4.32
C LEU A 40 2.75 10.09 4.97
N ASN A 41 1.89 10.77 4.20
CA ASN A 41 0.58 11.22 4.66
C ASN A 41 -0.54 10.36 4.04
N ILE A 42 -1.33 9.72 4.89
CA ILE A 42 -2.46 8.88 4.50
C ILE A 42 -3.51 9.69 3.71
N LEU A 43 -3.73 10.97 4.02
CA LEU A 43 -4.70 11.80 3.29
C LEU A 43 -4.32 12.01 1.82
N LYS A 44 -3.03 11.94 1.51
CA LYS A 44 -2.49 12.08 0.15
C LYS A 44 -2.40 10.71 -0.55
N LEU A 45 -2.08 9.65 0.18
CA LEU A 45 -2.01 8.26 -0.34
C LEU A 45 -3.39 7.62 -0.53
N ALA A 46 -4.38 7.95 0.30
CA ALA A 46 -5.72 7.38 0.27
C ALA A 46 -6.74 8.52 0.20
N SER A 47 -6.79 9.18 -0.95
CA SER A 47 -7.65 10.33 -1.14
C SER A 47 -9.12 9.98 -1.02
N GLY A 48 -9.82 10.65 -0.09
CA GLY A 48 -11.24 10.40 0.11
C GLY A 48 -11.54 8.99 0.64
N GLY A 49 -10.57 8.33 1.28
CA GLY A 49 -10.75 7.01 1.90
C GLY A 49 -10.61 5.82 0.93
N HIS A 50 -10.24 6.05 -0.33
CA HIS A 50 -10.00 4.98 -1.30
C HIS A 50 -8.53 4.58 -1.30
N VAL A 51 -8.25 3.27 -1.23
CA VAL A 51 -6.90 2.71 -1.41
C VAL A 51 -6.56 2.60 -2.91
N GLY A 52 -5.27 2.63 -3.25
CA GLY A 52 -4.80 2.46 -4.62
C GLY A 52 -4.51 3.76 -5.38
N HIS A 53 -3.87 4.73 -4.71
CA HIS A 53 -3.35 5.90 -5.42
C HIS A 53 -2.15 5.52 -6.27
N PHE A 54 -2.16 5.93 -7.54
CA PHE A 54 -1.03 5.66 -8.44
C PHE A 54 0.21 6.41 -7.94
N CYS A 55 1.27 5.67 -7.59
CA CYS A 55 2.46 6.21 -6.95
C CYS A 55 3.74 5.80 -7.70
N ILE A 56 4.58 6.78 -8.00
CA ILE A 56 5.93 6.62 -8.55
C ILE A 56 6.93 6.83 -7.42
N TRP A 57 7.88 5.92 -7.30
CA TRP A 57 8.91 5.93 -6.26
C TRP A 57 10.27 6.10 -6.90
N THR A 58 11.12 6.95 -6.29
CA THR A 58 12.55 6.95 -6.61
C THR A 58 13.24 5.75 -5.96
N GLU A 59 14.38 5.35 -6.49
CA GLU A 59 15.17 4.24 -5.97
C GLU A 59 15.56 4.46 -4.49
N SER A 60 16.07 5.66 -4.17
CA SER A 60 16.42 6.06 -2.80
C SER A 60 15.23 6.08 -1.85
N ALA A 61 14.05 6.42 -2.37
CA ALA A 61 12.82 6.36 -1.60
C ALA A 61 12.43 4.93 -1.23
N PHE A 62 12.68 3.98 -2.13
CA PHE A 62 12.35 2.58 -1.90
C PHE A 62 13.24 1.95 -0.82
N TRP A 63 14.54 2.26 -0.82
CA TRP A 63 15.45 1.77 0.23
C TRP A 63 15.15 2.35 1.62
N GLN A 64 14.85 3.65 1.71
CA GLN A 64 14.49 4.24 2.99
C GLN A 64 13.16 3.67 3.53
N LEU A 65 12.24 3.26 2.65
CA LEU A 65 10.98 2.66 3.09
C LEU A 65 11.19 1.31 3.77
N ASP A 66 12.13 0.50 3.28
CA ASP A 66 12.57 -0.74 3.95
C ASP A 66 13.23 -0.44 5.31
N GLU A 67 14.00 0.64 5.43
CA GLU A 67 14.57 1.02 6.72
C GLU A 67 13.51 1.51 7.74
N LEU A 68 12.47 2.20 7.24
CA LEU A 68 11.45 2.87 8.04
C LEU A 68 10.39 1.91 8.58
N TYR A 69 9.94 0.97 7.75
CA TYR A 69 8.93 -0.03 8.14
C TYR A 69 9.52 -1.42 8.37
N SER A 70 10.61 -1.76 7.67
CA SER A 70 11.24 -3.08 7.70
C SER A 70 10.34 -4.21 7.22
N THR A 71 10.76 -5.43 7.49
CA THR A 71 10.07 -6.67 7.11
C THR A 71 9.61 -7.42 8.35
N TRP A 72 8.74 -8.42 8.22
CA TRP A 72 8.28 -9.18 9.38
C TRP A 72 9.41 -9.85 10.19
N TRP A 73 10.56 -10.11 9.58
CA TRP A 73 11.74 -10.75 10.18
C TRP A 73 12.77 -9.77 10.76
N LYS A 74 12.69 -8.47 10.43
CA LYS A 74 13.66 -7.46 10.83
C LYS A 74 12.92 -6.30 11.50
N SER A 75 13.40 -5.83 12.64
CA SER A 75 12.81 -4.63 13.27
C SER A 75 13.06 -3.38 12.43
N ALA A 76 12.17 -2.39 12.53
CA ALA A 76 12.37 -1.07 11.94
C ALA A 76 13.54 -0.35 12.61
N SER A 77 14.44 0.22 11.80
CA SER A 77 15.61 0.97 12.28
C SER A 77 15.18 2.36 12.78
N ILE A 78 14.36 3.05 11.97
CA ILE A 78 13.98 4.44 12.21
C ILE A 78 12.80 4.54 13.19
N LYS A 79 11.81 3.66 13.04
CA LYS A 79 10.57 3.74 13.83
C LYS A 79 10.64 2.77 15.01
N SER A 80 10.97 3.30 16.18
CA SER A 80 11.06 2.51 17.41
C SER A 80 9.73 1.87 17.79
N ASN A 81 9.78 0.64 18.30
CA ASN A 81 8.62 -0.16 18.73
C ASN A 81 7.52 -0.32 17.67
N TYR A 82 7.88 -0.26 16.39
CA TYR A 82 6.97 -0.54 15.29
C TYR A 82 7.31 -1.87 14.64
N ASN A 83 6.29 -2.72 14.44
CA ASN A 83 6.38 -3.92 13.64
C ASN A 83 5.22 -3.96 12.64
N LEU A 84 5.40 -4.66 11.52
CA LEU A 84 4.32 -4.82 10.55
C LEU A 84 3.16 -5.61 11.17
N PRO A 85 1.90 -5.23 10.87
CA PRO A 85 0.75 -6.04 11.24
C PRO A 85 0.90 -7.46 10.68
N MET A 86 0.54 -8.45 11.51
CA MET A 86 0.42 -9.84 11.07
C MET A 86 -0.83 -9.99 10.20
N ASP A 87 -0.71 -10.73 9.12
CA ASP A 87 -1.84 -11.10 8.29
C ASP A 87 -2.77 -12.06 9.05
N ARG A 88 -4.08 -11.89 8.85
CA ARG A 88 -5.09 -12.79 9.43
C ARG A 88 -5.25 -14.08 8.63
N MET A 89 -4.93 -14.04 7.34
CA MET A 89 -5.07 -15.14 6.39
C MET A 89 -3.84 -15.15 5.48
N MET A 90 -3.09 -16.25 5.51
CA MET A 90 -1.87 -16.43 4.69
C MET A 90 -2.16 -16.46 3.19
N ASN A 91 -3.35 -16.91 2.80
CA ASN A 91 -3.84 -16.83 1.44
C ASN A 91 -5.25 -16.24 1.45
N THR A 92 -5.45 -15.16 0.69
CA THR A 92 -6.74 -14.46 0.57
C THR A 92 -7.61 -15.01 -0.56
N ASP A 93 -7.07 -15.87 -1.44
CA ASP A 93 -7.84 -16.48 -2.53
C ASP A 93 -8.65 -17.70 -2.04
N LEU A 94 -9.82 -17.40 -1.46
CA LEU A 94 -10.78 -18.40 -1.03
C LEU A 94 -11.30 -19.24 -2.19
N GLY A 95 -11.42 -18.67 -3.40
CA GLY A 95 -11.91 -19.39 -4.57
C GLY A 95 -10.98 -20.55 -4.95
N ARG A 96 -9.68 -20.32 -4.87
CA ARG A 96 -8.66 -21.36 -5.06
C ARG A 96 -8.64 -22.38 -3.93
N ILE A 97 -8.75 -21.94 -2.67
CA ILE A 97 -8.77 -22.85 -1.52
C ILE A 97 -9.97 -23.80 -1.62
N LEU A 98 -11.16 -23.29 -1.94
CA LEU A 98 -12.38 -24.09 -2.05
C LEU A 98 -12.33 -25.09 -3.22
N LYS A 99 -11.65 -24.75 -4.32
CA LYS A 99 -11.50 -25.61 -5.50
C LYS A 99 -10.25 -26.50 -5.46
N CYS A 100 -9.51 -26.46 -4.36
CA CYS A 100 -8.33 -27.30 -4.20
C CYS A 100 -8.75 -28.78 -4.20
N PRO A 101 -7.99 -29.69 -4.85
CA PRO A 101 -8.29 -31.12 -4.84
C PRO A 101 -8.45 -31.67 -3.42
N GLU A 102 -7.64 -31.21 -2.47
CA GLU A 102 -7.71 -31.64 -1.06
C GLU A 102 -9.08 -31.34 -0.42
N SER A 103 -9.61 -30.14 -0.60
CA SER A 103 -10.93 -29.76 -0.06
C SER A 103 -12.08 -30.47 -0.79
N SER A 104 -11.92 -30.67 -2.10
CA SER A 104 -12.92 -31.34 -2.94
C SER A 104 -13.00 -32.85 -2.63
N GLU A 105 -11.84 -33.49 -2.44
CA GLU A 105 -11.73 -34.89 -2.05
C GLU A 105 -12.26 -35.12 -0.64
N HIS A 106 -11.96 -34.22 0.31
CA HIS A 106 -12.53 -34.30 1.66
C HIS A 106 -14.07 -34.21 1.62
N HIS A 107 -14.61 -33.26 0.85
CA HIS A 107 -16.06 -33.14 0.68
C HIS A 107 -16.66 -34.41 0.06
N ALA A 108 -16.05 -34.97 -0.99
CA ALA A 108 -16.51 -36.22 -1.60
C ALA A 108 -16.46 -37.42 -0.63
N ARG A 109 -15.45 -37.49 0.24
CA ARG A 109 -15.33 -38.54 1.26
C ARG A 109 -16.38 -38.43 2.36
N SER A 110 -16.69 -37.21 2.82
CA SER A 110 -17.74 -37.01 3.84
C SER A 110 -19.13 -37.43 3.34
N SER A 111 -19.44 -37.22 2.06
CA SER A 111 -20.72 -37.62 1.47
C SER A 111 -20.93 -39.13 1.43
N ILE A 112 -19.83 -39.90 1.36
CA ILE A 112 -19.87 -41.37 1.32
C ILE A 112 -20.04 -41.95 2.74
N THR A 113 -19.59 -41.25 3.78
CA THR A 113 -19.67 -41.72 5.17
C THR A 113 -21.00 -41.40 5.87
N GLU A 114 -21.80 -40.48 5.34
CA GLU A 114 -23.14 -40.14 5.87
C GLU A 114 -24.30 -40.92 5.21
N SER A 115 -23.99 -41.86 4.31
CA SER A 115 -24.95 -42.78 3.67
C SER A 115 -24.83 -44.20 4.23
#